data_AF-A0A1Z9VK54-F1
#
_entry.id   AF-A0A1Z9VK54-F1
#
_cell.length_a   1.000
_cell.length_b   1.000
_cell.length_c   1.000
_cell.angle_alpha   90.00
_cell.angle_beta   90.00
_cell.angle_gamma   90.00
#
_symmetry.space_group_name_H-M   'P 1'
#
loop_
_entity.id
_entity.type
_entity.pdbx_description
1 polymer ?
#
loop_
_entity_poly.entity_id
_entity_poly.type
_entity_poly.pdbx_seq_one_letter_code
_entity_poly.pdbx_strand_id
1 'polypeptide(L)'
;MKSDKKAYTNRTFETLSTLSRNDICDILTSKGILNDDPRLDNFFQLPENSFNLKELVPKEVSFLIKILSDDLVIPNFHSFSQRILEISKIVESNCNGKVADYIPELKSVDPNNFAVCITTIDGQCFNFGNYDTPFCVQSTCKPINYCVALEMLGEAKVHQYIGREPSGQRFNEVSLNQNGLPHNPLINSGAMMCCALISPEHSVAERFEIVRKSWKKLTLNKGPGFDQATYESEKLTANRNFALAHLMQEVGAFPNNTNIEDTMDLYIRNCALTLNASNLSNAAAILANGGICPFSQDRIFSSETVKDCLTIMSFCGMYDFSGEFAFKVGIPAKSGVSGAIMLVVPNVMGISVWSPNLDEYGNSVRGVEFAQRLTDTFNIHYFDSLVGNSSKIDPRRHFSNLD
;
A
#
# COMPACT_ATOMS: atom_id res chain seq x y z
N MET A 1 -8.77 18.64 30.04
CA MET A 1 -8.58 17.58 29.02
C MET A 1 -9.48 16.35 29.19
N LYS A 2 -9.49 15.60 30.32
CA LYS A 2 -10.43 14.46 30.49
C LYS A 2 -11.88 14.89 30.75
N SER A 3 -12.11 16.03 31.40
CA SER A 3 -13.43 16.63 31.61
C SER A 3 -14.07 17.12 30.31
N ASP A 4 -13.27 17.74 29.44
CA ASP A 4 -13.74 18.36 28.21
C ASP A 4 -14.15 17.30 27.20
N LYS A 5 -13.34 16.24 27.00
CA LYS A 5 -13.71 15.13 26.12
C LYS A 5 -15.06 14.51 26.47
N LYS A 6 -15.36 14.32 27.77
CA LYS A 6 -16.63 13.73 28.23
C LYS A 6 -17.84 14.65 27.97
N ALA A 7 -17.66 15.97 28.06
CA ALA A 7 -18.69 16.95 27.74
C ALA A 7 -18.94 17.06 26.22
N TYR A 8 -17.88 17.01 25.40
CA TYR A 8 -18.00 16.94 23.94
C TYR A 8 -18.74 15.67 23.49
N THR A 9 -18.44 14.50 24.08
CA THR A 9 -19.14 13.24 23.74
C THR A 9 -20.65 13.32 24.00
N ASN A 10 -21.08 13.95 25.10
CA ASN A 10 -22.51 14.09 25.41
C ASN A 10 -23.23 15.02 24.42
N ARG A 11 -22.63 16.16 24.07
CA ARG A 11 -23.21 17.11 23.10
C ARG A 11 -23.24 16.55 21.67
N THR A 12 -22.18 15.85 21.26
CA THR A 12 -22.14 15.18 19.95
C THR A 12 -23.15 14.03 19.91
N PHE A 13 -23.34 13.29 21.00
CA PHE A 13 -24.37 12.26 21.10
C PHE A 13 -25.79 12.84 20.98
N GLU A 14 -26.06 13.95 21.67
CA GLU A 14 -27.33 14.68 21.52
C GLU A 14 -27.54 15.15 20.08
N THR A 15 -26.51 15.71 19.44
CA THR A 15 -26.57 16.14 18.03
C THR A 15 -26.88 14.95 17.11
N LEU A 16 -26.14 13.84 17.25
CA LEU A 16 -26.36 12.61 16.50
C LEU A 16 -27.80 12.08 16.66
N SER A 17 -28.42 12.28 17.84
CA SER A 17 -29.79 11.83 18.10
C SER A 17 -30.87 12.64 17.41
N THR A 18 -30.50 13.81 16.86
CA THR A 18 -31.40 14.69 16.12
C THR A 18 -31.26 14.59 14.61
N LEU A 19 -30.21 13.94 14.11
CA LEU A 19 -29.93 13.82 12.67
C LEU A 19 -30.79 12.72 12.04
N SER A 20 -31.25 12.96 10.80
CA SER A 20 -31.84 11.91 9.99
C SER A 20 -30.76 10.98 9.43
N ARG A 21 -31.14 9.79 8.96
CA ARG A 21 -30.22 8.88 8.26
C ARG A 21 -29.56 9.56 7.05
N ASN A 22 -30.31 10.36 6.30
CA ASN A 22 -29.80 11.06 5.12
C ASN A 22 -28.74 12.09 5.51
N ASP A 23 -28.97 12.86 6.57
CA ASP A 23 -27.96 13.80 7.08
C ASP A 23 -26.68 13.07 7.49
N ILE A 24 -26.81 11.90 8.12
CA ILE A 24 -25.65 11.07 8.48
C ILE A 24 -24.92 10.58 7.22
N CYS A 25 -25.63 10.04 6.22
CA CYS A 25 -25.02 9.60 4.96
C CYS A 25 -24.29 10.72 4.22
N ASP A 26 -24.86 11.93 4.20
CA ASP A 26 -24.23 13.10 3.59
C ASP A 26 -22.93 13.48 4.34
N ILE A 27 -22.96 13.43 5.68
CA ILE A 27 -21.77 13.65 6.52
C ILE A 27 -20.71 12.57 6.25
N LEU A 28 -21.09 11.29 6.25
CA LEU A 28 -20.19 10.17 5.96
C LEU A 28 -19.49 10.36 4.61
N THR A 29 -20.25 10.70 3.57
CA THR A 29 -19.74 10.97 2.22
C THR A 29 -18.76 12.14 2.23
N SER A 30 -19.09 13.25 2.91
CA SER A 30 -18.21 14.42 3.03
C SER A 30 -16.90 14.12 3.77
N LYS A 31 -16.91 13.12 4.65
CA LYS A 31 -15.76 12.66 5.45
C LYS A 31 -14.98 11.53 4.78
N GLY A 32 -15.40 11.09 3.59
CA GLY A 32 -14.76 10.02 2.82
C GLY A 32 -15.07 8.62 3.33
N ILE A 33 -16.09 8.44 4.16
CA ILE A 33 -16.52 7.12 4.62
C ILE A 33 -17.41 6.50 3.54
N LEU A 34 -17.10 5.26 3.14
CA LEU A 34 -17.83 4.57 2.08
C LEU A 34 -19.22 4.13 2.57
N ASN A 35 -20.17 4.03 1.63
CA ASN A 35 -21.55 3.59 1.91
C ASN A 35 -21.67 2.07 2.16
N ASP A 36 -20.56 1.34 2.01
CA ASP A 36 -20.41 -0.09 2.31
C ASP A 36 -19.34 -0.33 3.39
N ASP A 37 -19.02 0.68 4.21
CA ASP A 37 -18.04 0.54 5.28
C ASP A 37 -18.50 -0.53 6.30
N PRO A 38 -17.75 -1.62 6.49
CA PRO A 38 -18.18 -2.74 7.35
C PRO A 38 -18.27 -2.37 8.83
N ARG A 39 -17.72 -1.21 9.24
CA ARG A 39 -17.85 -0.70 10.61
C ARG A 39 -19.23 -0.11 10.90
N LEU A 40 -20.03 0.13 9.87
CA LEU A 40 -21.38 0.70 9.91
C LEU A 40 -22.42 -0.23 9.23
N ASP A 41 -22.15 -1.53 9.16
CA ASP A 41 -22.98 -2.50 8.43
C ASP A 41 -24.43 -2.52 8.93
N ASN A 42 -24.68 -2.48 10.26
CA ASN A 42 -26.06 -2.43 10.75
C ASN A 42 -26.72 -1.10 10.39
N PHE A 43 -25.99 0.02 10.52
CA PHE A 43 -26.50 1.34 10.14
C PHE A 43 -27.00 1.38 8.69
N PHE A 44 -26.23 0.81 7.76
CA PHE A 44 -26.61 0.80 6.35
C PHE A 44 -27.77 -0.16 6.04
N GLN A 45 -27.95 -1.22 6.82
CA GLN A 45 -29.07 -2.15 6.70
C GLN A 45 -30.40 -1.60 7.26
N LEU A 46 -30.38 -0.54 8.07
CA LEU A 46 -31.60 0.06 8.63
C LEU A 46 -32.46 0.74 7.56
N PRO A 47 -33.80 0.64 7.63
CA PRO A 47 -34.71 1.34 6.73
C PRO A 47 -34.59 2.87 6.82
N GLU A 48 -34.75 3.57 5.71
CA GLU A 48 -34.56 5.04 5.65
C GLU A 48 -35.46 5.83 6.59
N ASN A 49 -36.69 5.36 6.81
CA ASN A 49 -37.73 6.08 7.55
C ASN A 49 -37.80 5.72 9.04
N SER A 50 -36.91 4.86 9.55
CA SER A 50 -36.99 4.35 10.93
C SER A 50 -35.71 4.50 11.74
N PHE A 51 -34.75 5.33 11.31
CA PHE A 51 -33.48 5.46 12.00
C PHE A 51 -33.65 5.89 13.46
N ASN A 52 -33.20 5.02 14.38
CA ASN A 52 -33.10 5.31 15.80
C ASN A 52 -31.72 4.89 16.29
N LEU A 53 -31.00 5.81 16.93
CA LEU A 53 -29.66 5.54 17.49
C LEU A 53 -29.61 4.33 18.42
N LYS A 54 -30.70 4.00 19.10
CA LYS A 54 -30.77 2.85 20.01
C LYS A 54 -30.67 1.50 19.28
N GLU A 55 -30.86 1.48 17.96
CA GLU A 55 -30.77 0.28 17.13
C GLU A 55 -29.32 0.00 16.70
N LEU A 56 -28.41 0.96 16.85
CA LEU A 56 -27.00 0.81 16.51
C LEU A 56 -26.22 0.13 17.65
N VAL A 57 -25.20 -0.64 17.27
CA VAL A 57 -24.31 -1.23 18.28
C VAL A 57 -23.35 -0.18 18.85
N PRO A 58 -22.85 -0.33 20.10
CA PRO A 58 -22.00 0.68 20.74
C PRO A 58 -20.75 1.08 19.94
N LYS A 59 -20.18 0.15 19.16
CA LYS A 59 -19.03 0.43 18.29
C LYS A 59 -19.38 1.36 17.12
N GLU A 60 -20.55 1.19 16.51
CA GLU A 60 -21.06 2.06 15.43
C GLU A 60 -21.31 3.47 15.96
N VAL A 61 -21.99 3.57 17.11
CA VAL A 61 -22.23 4.86 17.76
C VAL A 61 -20.91 5.57 18.09
N SER A 62 -19.94 4.85 18.65
CA SER A 62 -18.61 5.41 18.94
C SER A 62 -17.90 5.90 17.69
N PHE A 63 -18.03 5.19 16.57
CA PHE A 63 -17.42 5.58 15.31
C PHE A 63 -18.11 6.82 14.70
N LEU A 64 -19.44 6.87 14.70
CA LEU A 64 -20.21 8.04 14.28
C LEU A 64 -19.88 9.28 15.13
N ILE A 65 -19.72 9.13 16.45
CA ILE A 65 -19.28 10.23 17.32
C ILE A 65 -17.88 10.70 16.93
N LYS A 66 -16.94 9.79 16.62
CA LYS A 66 -15.58 10.15 16.16
C LYS A 66 -15.64 11.00 14.89
N ILE A 67 -16.47 10.58 13.92
CA ILE A 67 -16.68 11.28 12.65
C ILE A 67 -17.28 12.68 12.87
N LEU A 68 -18.34 12.80 13.67
CA LEU A 68 -19.01 14.06 13.96
C LEU A 68 -18.19 15.02 14.83
N SER A 69 -17.22 14.50 15.57
CA SER A 69 -16.32 15.30 16.42
C SER A 69 -15.06 15.75 15.67
N ASP A 70 -14.97 15.51 14.36
CA ASP A 70 -13.79 15.82 13.54
C ASP A 70 -12.49 15.19 14.06
N ASP A 71 -12.59 14.05 14.76
CA ASP A 71 -11.47 13.33 15.38
C ASP A 71 -10.88 12.25 14.47
N LEU A 72 -11.14 12.35 13.16
CA LEU A 72 -10.49 11.53 12.13
C LEU A 72 -9.10 12.09 11.81
N VAL A 73 -8.20 11.23 11.34
CA VAL A 73 -6.81 11.59 11.03
C VAL A 73 -6.69 12.69 9.97
N ILE A 74 -7.68 12.81 9.06
CA ILE A 74 -7.85 13.95 8.18
C ILE A 74 -9.26 14.55 8.45
N PRO A 75 -9.36 15.59 9.29
CA PRO A 75 -10.65 16.16 9.70
C PRO A 75 -11.44 16.78 8.52
N ASN A 76 -10.75 17.53 7.65
CA ASN A 76 -11.35 18.19 6.48
C ASN A 76 -11.10 17.38 5.20
N PHE A 77 -11.64 16.16 5.16
CA PHE A 77 -11.41 15.21 4.05
C PHE A 77 -11.94 15.72 2.71
N HIS A 78 -13.04 16.46 2.70
CA HIS A 78 -13.55 17.07 1.47
C HIS A 78 -12.52 18.01 0.84
N SER A 79 -11.95 18.96 1.60
CA SER A 79 -10.97 19.91 1.05
C SER A 79 -9.66 19.21 0.68
N PHE A 80 -9.23 18.23 1.47
CA PHE A 80 -8.11 17.35 1.14
C PHE A 80 -8.34 16.64 -0.21
N SER A 81 -9.48 15.99 -0.39
CA SER A 81 -9.80 15.25 -1.63
C SER A 81 -9.92 16.16 -2.86
N GLN A 82 -10.39 17.40 -2.73
CA GLN A 82 -10.36 18.37 -3.82
C GLN A 82 -8.92 18.69 -4.25
N ARG A 83 -8.01 18.87 -3.30
CA ARG A 83 -6.60 19.13 -3.61
C ARG A 83 -5.91 17.92 -4.25
N ILE A 84 -6.25 16.70 -3.81
CA ILE A 84 -5.80 15.48 -4.47
C ILE A 84 -6.35 15.39 -5.90
N LEU A 85 -7.63 15.71 -6.11
CA LEU A 85 -8.25 15.74 -7.43
C LEU A 85 -7.54 16.71 -8.38
N GLU A 86 -7.17 17.89 -7.91
CA GLU A 86 -6.38 18.87 -8.68
C GLU A 86 -5.02 18.30 -9.09
N ILE A 87 -4.28 17.71 -8.15
CA ILE A 87 -2.99 17.07 -8.43
C ILE A 87 -3.15 15.94 -9.45
N SER A 88 -4.15 15.07 -9.26
CA SER A 88 -4.43 13.94 -10.17
C SER A 88 -4.73 14.43 -11.59
N LYS A 89 -5.55 15.46 -11.76
CA LYS A 89 -5.86 16.04 -13.09
C LYS A 89 -4.64 16.64 -13.78
N ILE A 90 -3.74 17.28 -13.03
CA ILE A 90 -2.49 17.81 -13.60
C ILE A 90 -1.63 16.65 -14.11
N VAL A 91 -1.43 15.63 -13.28
CA VAL A 91 -0.57 14.48 -13.59
C VAL A 91 -1.15 13.61 -14.71
N GLU A 92 -2.48 13.48 -14.81
CA GLU A 92 -3.16 12.73 -15.87
C GLU A 92 -2.77 13.22 -17.27
N SER A 93 -2.47 14.52 -17.43
CA SER A 93 -2.04 15.09 -18.71
C SER A 93 -0.62 14.70 -19.15
N ASN A 94 0.20 14.15 -18.25
CA ASN A 94 1.56 13.74 -18.57
C ASN A 94 1.55 12.40 -19.32
N CYS A 95 1.93 12.38 -20.59
CA CYS A 95 1.97 11.18 -21.42
C CYS A 95 3.38 10.63 -21.67
N ASN A 96 4.38 11.05 -20.88
CA ASN A 96 5.75 10.59 -21.02
C ASN A 96 5.93 9.13 -20.56
N GLY A 97 7.11 8.58 -20.83
CA GLY A 97 7.47 7.20 -20.50
C GLY A 97 7.00 6.19 -21.55
N LYS A 98 7.15 4.91 -21.24
CA LYS A 98 6.73 3.80 -22.10
C LYS A 98 6.21 2.63 -21.26
N VAL A 99 5.22 1.92 -21.77
CA VAL A 99 4.78 0.65 -21.17
C VAL A 99 5.92 -0.37 -21.16
N ALA A 100 5.94 -1.24 -20.16
CA ALA A 100 6.82 -2.40 -20.17
C ALA A 100 6.44 -3.33 -21.32
N ASP A 101 7.43 -3.74 -22.14
CA ASP A 101 7.18 -4.43 -23.41
C ASP A 101 7.88 -5.80 -23.53
N TYR A 102 8.52 -6.27 -22.46
CA TYR A 102 9.28 -7.52 -22.44
C TYR A 102 8.40 -8.78 -22.41
N ILE A 103 7.12 -8.64 -22.03
CA ILE A 103 6.08 -9.66 -22.19
C ILE A 103 4.83 -9.08 -22.86
N PRO A 104 4.07 -9.89 -23.64
CA PRO A 104 2.89 -9.42 -24.37
C PRO A 104 1.81 -8.80 -23.48
N GLU A 105 1.60 -9.35 -22.29
CA GLU A 105 0.53 -8.96 -21.37
C GLU A 105 0.73 -7.51 -20.90
N LEU A 106 1.95 -7.16 -20.46
CA LEU A 106 2.29 -5.78 -20.06
C LEU A 106 2.29 -4.81 -21.25
N LYS A 107 2.76 -5.27 -22.41
CA LYS A 107 2.78 -4.46 -23.64
C LYS A 107 1.38 -4.07 -24.11
N SER A 108 0.39 -4.92 -23.84
CA SER A 108 -0.99 -4.76 -24.30
C SER A 108 -1.82 -3.79 -23.44
N VAL A 109 -1.32 -3.40 -22.27
CA VAL A 109 -2.03 -2.49 -21.37
C VAL A 109 -2.14 -1.10 -22.01
N ASP A 110 -3.34 -0.51 -21.97
CA ASP A 110 -3.56 0.84 -22.48
C ASP A 110 -2.68 1.86 -21.71
N PRO A 111 -1.75 2.57 -22.38
CA PRO A 111 -0.86 3.54 -21.74
C PRO A 111 -1.60 4.71 -21.12
N ASN A 112 -2.85 4.96 -21.50
CA ASN A 112 -3.65 6.05 -20.95
C ASN A 112 -4.25 5.73 -19.57
N ASN A 113 -4.26 4.46 -19.16
CA ASN A 113 -4.77 4.07 -17.85
C ASN A 113 -4.08 4.86 -16.73
N PHE A 114 -4.90 5.41 -15.85
CA PHE A 114 -4.43 6.15 -14.70
C PHE A 114 -5.40 6.00 -13.55
N ALA A 115 -4.88 5.72 -12.36
CA ALA A 115 -5.66 5.70 -11.13
C ALA A 115 -4.88 6.25 -9.96
N VAL A 116 -5.59 6.94 -9.06
CA VAL A 116 -5.09 7.37 -7.75
C VAL A 116 -6.11 6.97 -6.70
N CYS A 117 -5.67 6.21 -5.71
CA CYS A 117 -6.49 5.77 -4.57
C CYS A 117 -5.81 6.12 -3.26
N ILE A 118 -6.57 6.63 -2.32
CA ILE A 118 -6.12 6.94 -0.95
C ILE A 118 -7.04 6.25 0.02
N THR A 119 -6.45 5.61 1.03
CA THR A 119 -7.15 5.05 2.18
C THR A 119 -6.46 5.54 3.45
N THR A 120 -7.15 6.26 4.33
CA THR A 120 -6.57 6.73 5.60
C THR A 120 -6.55 5.63 6.66
N ILE A 121 -5.77 5.82 7.73
CA ILE A 121 -5.78 4.90 8.88
C ILE A 121 -7.12 4.87 9.63
N ASP A 122 -8.02 5.81 9.32
CA ASP A 122 -9.39 5.85 9.80
C ASP A 122 -10.41 5.34 8.77
N GLY A 123 -9.95 4.82 7.63
CA GLY A 123 -10.79 4.23 6.58
C GLY A 123 -11.47 5.25 5.67
N GLN A 124 -11.03 6.51 5.69
CA GLN A 124 -11.50 7.52 4.73
C GLN A 124 -10.89 7.22 3.37
N CYS A 125 -11.70 7.22 2.31
CA CYS A 125 -11.33 6.76 0.99
C CYS A 125 -11.51 7.85 -0.07
N PHE A 126 -10.56 7.93 -1.01
CA PHE A 126 -10.67 8.72 -2.24
C PHE A 126 -10.21 7.87 -3.42
N ASN A 127 -10.95 7.87 -4.52
CA ASN A 127 -10.63 7.13 -5.73
C ASN A 127 -10.78 8.04 -6.95
N PHE A 128 -9.83 7.98 -7.88
CA PHE A 128 -9.82 8.74 -9.13
C PHE A 128 -9.35 7.84 -10.29
N GLY A 129 -9.91 8.06 -11.49
CA GLY A 129 -9.53 7.37 -12.71
C GLY A 129 -9.96 5.89 -12.77
N ASN A 130 -9.17 5.05 -13.42
CA ASN A 130 -9.44 3.62 -13.64
C ASN A 130 -9.14 2.75 -12.40
N TYR A 131 -9.62 3.17 -11.22
CA TYR A 131 -9.20 2.61 -9.93
C TYR A 131 -9.61 1.15 -9.69
N ASP A 132 -10.68 0.69 -10.34
CA ASP A 132 -11.19 -0.68 -10.22
C ASP A 132 -10.59 -1.64 -11.26
N THR A 133 -9.83 -1.13 -12.24
CA THR A 133 -9.18 -1.98 -13.24
C THR A 133 -8.09 -2.83 -12.59
N PRO A 134 -8.15 -4.17 -12.73
CA PRO A 134 -7.12 -5.05 -12.17
C PRO A 134 -5.82 -4.97 -12.98
N PHE A 135 -4.70 -5.05 -12.28
CA PHE A 135 -3.36 -5.14 -12.84
C PHE A 135 -2.51 -6.12 -12.04
N CYS A 136 -1.48 -6.69 -12.66
CA CYS A 136 -0.50 -7.54 -11.97
C CYS A 136 0.29 -6.72 -10.93
N VAL A 137 0.36 -7.20 -9.70
CA VAL A 137 1.07 -6.50 -8.61
C VAL A 137 2.57 -6.38 -8.88
N GLN A 138 3.16 -7.34 -9.60
CA GLN A 138 4.58 -7.34 -9.93
C GLN A 138 5.44 -7.08 -8.67
N SER A 139 6.49 -6.26 -8.76
CA SER A 139 7.37 -5.97 -7.61
C SER A 139 6.69 -5.28 -6.41
N THR A 140 5.44 -4.81 -6.53
CA THR A 140 4.71 -4.28 -5.37
C THR A 140 4.33 -5.36 -4.35
N CYS A 141 4.47 -6.65 -4.69
CA CYS A 141 4.28 -7.73 -3.72
C CYS A 141 5.46 -7.97 -2.78
N LYS A 142 6.65 -7.48 -3.11
CA LYS A 142 7.87 -7.75 -2.33
C LYS A 142 7.79 -7.27 -0.88
N PRO A 143 7.27 -6.07 -0.56
CA PRO A 143 7.07 -5.65 0.82
C PRO A 143 6.15 -6.59 1.60
N ILE A 144 5.10 -7.11 0.96
CA ILE A 144 4.15 -8.01 1.59
C ILE A 144 4.79 -9.39 1.84
N ASN A 145 5.53 -9.93 0.87
CA ASN A 145 6.25 -11.19 1.05
C ASN A 145 7.31 -11.08 2.17
N TYR A 146 7.96 -9.92 2.29
CA TYR A 146 8.87 -9.64 3.40
C TYR A 146 8.14 -9.61 4.75
N CYS A 147 7.00 -8.93 4.84
CA CYS A 147 6.17 -8.96 6.05
C CYS A 147 5.76 -10.40 6.43
N VAL A 148 5.35 -11.22 5.46
CA VAL A 148 4.99 -12.63 5.71
C VAL A 148 6.18 -13.41 6.26
N ALA A 149 7.38 -13.26 5.67
CA ALA A 149 8.58 -13.92 6.18
C ALA A 149 8.94 -13.46 7.60
N LEU A 150 8.81 -12.16 7.90
CA LEU A 150 9.05 -11.59 9.23
C LEU A 150 8.05 -12.11 10.28
N GLU A 151 6.75 -12.17 9.97
CA GLU A 151 5.75 -12.71 10.91
C GLU A 151 5.98 -14.19 11.21
N MET A 152 6.50 -14.96 10.25
CA MET A 152 6.74 -16.39 10.43
C MET A 152 8.02 -16.69 11.21
N LEU A 153 9.10 -15.95 10.94
CA LEU A 153 10.45 -16.33 11.38
C LEU A 153 11.10 -15.31 12.32
N GLY A 154 10.56 -14.09 12.38
CA GLY A 154 11.15 -12.96 13.10
C GLY A 154 12.33 -12.30 12.36
N GLU A 155 12.57 -11.02 12.70
CA GLU A 155 13.62 -10.18 12.12
C GLU A 155 15.00 -10.87 12.11
N ALA A 156 15.41 -11.42 13.26
CA ALA A 156 16.73 -12.02 13.43
C ALA A 156 16.97 -13.19 12.48
N LYS A 157 15.96 -14.03 12.22
CA LYS A 157 16.11 -15.19 11.34
C LYS A 157 16.09 -14.78 9.88
N VAL A 158 15.19 -13.87 9.48
CA VAL A 158 15.12 -13.37 8.09
C VAL A 158 16.42 -12.69 7.69
N HIS A 159 16.98 -11.85 8.57
CA HIS A 159 18.19 -11.10 8.28
C HIS A 159 19.50 -11.88 8.43
N GLN A 160 19.46 -13.18 8.76
CA GLN A 160 20.59 -14.09 8.51
C GLN A 160 20.79 -14.35 7.01
N TYR A 161 19.74 -14.21 6.20
CA TYR A 161 19.77 -14.54 4.78
C TYR A 161 19.55 -13.34 3.86
N ILE A 162 19.14 -12.19 4.39
CA ILE A 162 18.83 -10.99 3.61
C ILE A 162 19.43 -9.77 4.32
N GLY A 163 20.14 -8.91 3.59
CA GLY A 163 20.62 -7.63 4.12
C GLY A 163 19.51 -6.60 4.36
N ARG A 164 19.91 -5.38 4.68
CA ARG A 164 19.00 -4.24 4.96
C ARG A 164 19.32 -2.99 4.15
N GLU A 165 20.39 -3.02 3.37
CA GLU A 165 20.95 -1.82 2.76
C GLU A 165 20.57 -1.73 1.27
N PRO A 166 20.50 -0.52 0.71
CA PRO A 166 20.45 -0.35 -0.73
C PRO A 166 21.64 -1.05 -1.41
N SER A 167 21.46 -1.54 -2.63
CA SER A 167 22.57 -2.15 -3.38
C SER A 167 23.58 -1.12 -3.89
N GLY A 168 23.13 0.12 -4.16
CA GLY A 168 23.93 1.14 -4.86
C GLY A 168 24.23 0.77 -6.32
N GLN A 169 23.63 -0.31 -6.82
CA GLN A 169 23.82 -0.88 -8.14
C GLN A 169 22.53 -0.81 -8.94
N ARG A 170 22.62 -1.02 -10.26
CA ARG A 170 21.42 -1.02 -11.09
C ARG A 170 20.47 -2.13 -10.66
N PHE A 171 19.17 -1.87 -10.67
CA PHE A 171 18.15 -2.85 -10.28
C PHE A 171 18.22 -4.10 -11.18
N ASN A 172 18.74 -3.91 -12.40
CA ASN A 172 18.95 -4.96 -13.37
C ASN A 172 20.37 -5.60 -13.31
N GLU A 173 21.14 -5.38 -12.25
CA GLU A 173 22.39 -6.07 -12.01
C GLU A 173 22.15 -7.42 -11.30
N VAL A 174 23.01 -8.40 -11.54
CA VAL A 174 22.97 -9.72 -10.88
C VAL A 174 24.01 -9.66 -9.77
N SER A 175 23.60 -9.24 -8.58
CA SER A 175 24.54 -8.93 -7.51
C SER A 175 24.06 -9.28 -6.11
N LEU A 176 25.06 -9.49 -5.26
CA LEU A 176 24.96 -9.86 -3.87
C LEU A 176 25.90 -8.96 -3.07
N ASN A 177 25.64 -8.81 -1.78
CA ASN A 177 26.50 -8.06 -0.88
C ASN A 177 27.81 -8.81 -0.60
N GLN A 178 28.70 -8.19 0.17
CA GLN A 178 30.02 -8.73 0.49
C GLN A 178 29.98 -10.10 1.22
N ASN A 179 28.84 -10.47 1.80
CA ASN A 179 28.63 -11.75 2.48
C ASN A 179 27.98 -12.81 1.56
N GLY A 180 27.83 -12.53 0.26
CA GLY A 180 27.15 -13.42 -0.67
C GLY A 180 25.63 -13.47 -0.48
N LEU A 181 25.03 -12.49 0.20
CA LEU A 181 23.59 -12.43 0.47
C LEU A 181 22.91 -11.32 -0.36
N PRO A 182 21.59 -11.40 -0.61
CA PRO A 182 20.83 -10.28 -1.15
C PRO A 182 21.01 -9.00 -0.31
N HIS A 183 21.07 -7.84 -0.96
CA HIS A 183 21.24 -6.55 -0.26
C HIS A 183 20.05 -6.18 0.63
N ASN A 184 18.83 -6.42 0.17
CA ASN A 184 17.58 -6.11 0.87
C ASN A 184 16.41 -6.93 0.26
N PRO A 185 15.24 -7.02 0.92
CA PRO A 185 14.12 -7.82 0.43
C PRO A 185 13.38 -7.24 -0.80
N LEU A 186 13.63 -5.98 -1.20
CA LEU A 186 12.86 -5.30 -2.26
C LEU A 186 13.50 -5.39 -3.66
N ILE A 187 14.71 -5.94 -3.75
CA ILE A 187 15.32 -6.39 -5.00
C ILE A 187 14.93 -7.84 -5.34
N ASN A 188 15.25 -8.31 -6.55
CA ASN A 188 14.82 -9.64 -7.00
C ASN A 188 15.41 -10.78 -6.16
N SER A 189 16.72 -10.76 -5.87
CA SER A 189 17.37 -11.78 -5.04
C SER A 189 16.80 -11.84 -3.62
N GLY A 190 16.49 -10.69 -3.02
CA GLY A 190 15.87 -10.63 -1.70
C GLY A 190 14.45 -11.17 -1.70
N ALA A 191 13.66 -10.84 -2.71
CA ALA A 191 12.31 -11.38 -2.87
C ALA A 191 12.30 -12.90 -3.11
N MET A 192 13.25 -13.43 -3.90
CA MET A 192 13.46 -14.87 -4.04
C MET A 192 13.84 -15.52 -2.71
N MET A 193 14.71 -14.88 -1.93
CA MET A 193 15.06 -15.36 -0.59
C MET A 193 13.85 -15.34 0.36
N CYS A 194 13.01 -14.31 0.33
CA CYS A 194 11.74 -14.31 1.08
C CYS A 194 10.88 -15.52 0.68
N CYS A 195 10.75 -15.81 -0.62
CA CYS A 195 10.04 -17.01 -1.07
C CYS A 195 10.68 -18.29 -0.51
N ALA A 196 12.01 -18.45 -0.59
CA ALA A 196 12.72 -19.61 -0.06
C ALA A 196 12.52 -19.82 1.45
N LEU A 197 12.33 -18.73 2.20
CA LEU A 197 12.11 -18.77 3.65
C LEU A 197 10.65 -19.07 4.06
N ILE A 198 9.67 -18.79 3.20
CA ILE A 198 8.25 -19.03 3.50
C ILE A 198 7.95 -20.53 3.42
N SER A 199 7.81 -21.15 4.59
CA SER A 199 7.36 -22.55 4.78
C SER A 199 8.02 -23.54 3.80
N PRO A 200 9.36 -23.64 3.78
CA PRO A 200 10.10 -24.50 2.84
C PRO A 200 9.74 -25.99 2.95
N GLU A 201 9.18 -26.43 4.07
CA GLU A 201 8.68 -27.78 4.31
C GLU A 201 7.40 -28.14 3.55
N HIS A 202 6.69 -27.13 3.02
CA HIS A 202 5.40 -27.29 2.34
C HIS A 202 5.53 -27.27 0.81
N SER A 203 4.50 -27.80 0.14
CA SER A 203 4.39 -27.71 -1.31
C SER A 203 4.26 -26.26 -1.80
N VAL A 204 4.64 -25.98 -3.05
CA VAL A 204 4.50 -24.64 -3.65
C VAL A 204 3.07 -24.13 -3.58
N ALA A 205 2.07 -24.99 -3.75
CA ALA A 205 0.66 -24.62 -3.67
C ALA A 205 0.25 -24.15 -2.27
N GLU A 206 0.67 -24.86 -1.23
CA GLU A 206 0.41 -24.48 0.17
C GLU A 206 1.13 -23.17 0.53
N ARG A 207 2.40 -23.02 0.11
CA ARG A 207 3.17 -21.78 0.30
C ARG A 207 2.52 -20.58 -0.40
N PHE A 208 2.03 -20.78 -1.62
CA PHE A 208 1.31 -19.75 -2.36
C PHE A 208 -0.01 -19.36 -1.68
N GLU A 209 -0.73 -20.33 -1.11
CA GLU A 209 -1.96 -20.07 -0.38
C GLU A 209 -1.71 -19.27 0.92
N ILE A 210 -0.57 -19.45 1.60
CA ILE A 210 -0.16 -18.60 2.73
C ILE A 210 -0.06 -17.14 2.27
N VAL A 211 0.60 -16.87 1.15
CA VAL A 211 0.74 -15.52 0.59
C VAL A 211 -0.61 -14.95 0.15
N ARG A 212 -1.45 -15.75 -0.54
CA ARG A 212 -2.80 -15.35 -0.95
C ARG A 212 -3.69 -15.00 0.24
N LYS A 213 -3.61 -15.75 1.36
CA LYS A 213 -4.35 -15.45 2.58
C LYS A 213 -3.95 -14.12 3.20
N SER A 214 -2.66 -13.79 3.19
CA SER A 214 -2.18 -12.48 3.64
C SER A 214 -2.75 -11.36 2.77
N TRP A 215 -2.69 -11.50 1.45
CA TRP A 215 -3.34 -10.54 0.53
C TRP A 215 -4.84 -10.44 0.74
N LYS A 216 -5.54 -11.56 0.96
CA LYS A 216 -6.97 -11.55 1.24
C LYS A 216 -7.32 -10.69 2.45
N LYS A 217 -6.53 -10.74 3.52
CA LYS A 217 -6.70 -9.84 4.67
C LYS A 217 -6.42 -8.37 4.30
N LEU A 218 -5.40 -8.12 3.48
CA LEU A 218 -5.04 -6.78 3.01
C LEU A 218 -6.11 -6.13 2.12
N THR A 219 -6.93 -6.93 1.45
CA THR A 219 -7.96 -6.47 0.50
C THR A 219 -9.38 -6.65 1.04
N LEU A 220 -9.58 -6.53 2.35
CA LEU A 220 -10.93 -6.64 2.98
C LEU A 220 -11.65 -7.95 2.64
N ASN A 221 -10.92 -9.06 2.69
CA ASN A 221 -11.41 -10.41 2.40
C ASN A 221 -11.84 -10.68 0.94
N LYS A 222 -11.63 -9.73 0.01
CA LYS A 222 -11.87 -9.95 -1.43
C LYS A 222 -10.87 -10.95 -2.04
N GLY A 223 -9.61 -10.92 -1.58
CA GLY A 223 -8.54 -11.76 -2.13
C GLY A 223 -7.89 -11.15 -3.37
N PRO A 224 -6.63 -11.51 -3.67
CA PRO A 224 -6.03 -11.18 -4.95
C PRO A 224 -6.59 -12.07 -6.05
N GLY A 225 -6.70 -11.53 -7.27
CA GLY A 225 -6.83 -12.34 -8.47
C GLY A 225 -5.49 -12.98 -8.85
N PHE A 226 -5.45 -13.62 -10.01
CA PHE A 226 -4.25 -14.23 -10.56
C PHE A 226 -4.30 -14.18 -12.08
N ASP A 227 -3.23 -13.69 -12.70
CA ASP A 227 -3.09 -13.66 -14.15
C ASP A 227 -2.22 -14.82 -14.61
N GLN A 228 -2.88 -15.86 -15.13
CA GLN A 228 -2.22 -17.06 -15.63
C GLN A 228 -1.33 -16.77 -16.85
N ALA A 229 -1.73 -15.86 -17.73
CA ALA A 229 -0.97 -15.53 -18.94
C ALA A 229 0.33 -14.80 -18.56
N THR A 230 0.23 -13.80 -17.68
CA THR A 230 1.43 -13.12 -17.14
C THR A 230 2.36 -14.12 -16.46
N TYR A 231 1.83 -15.05 -15.63
CA TYR A 231 2.65 -16.09 -14.99
C TYR A 231 3.40 -16.97 -16.00
N GLU A 232 2.74 -17.43 -17.06
CA GLU A 232 3.35 -18.27 -18.10
C GLU A 232 4.43 -17.50 -18.88
N SER A 233 4.13 -16.27 -19.31
CA SER A 233 5.07 -15.41 -20.03
C SER A 233 6.28 -15.03 -19.18
N GLU A 234 6.10 -14.67 -17.91
CA GLU A 234 7.19 -14.41 -16.97
C GLU A 234 8.04 -15.67 -16.76
N LYS A 235 7.41 -16.85 -16.60
CA LYS A 235 8.14 -18.11 -16.42
C LYS A 235 9.02 -18.46 -17.62
N LEU A 236 8.54 -18.24 -18.84
CA LEU A 236 9.30 -18.47 -20.07
C LEU A 236 10.46 -17.48 -20.28
N THR A 237 10.35 -16.26 -19.73
CA THR A 237 11.32 -15.18 -19.94
C THR A 237 12.21 -14.89 -18.74
N ALA A 238 12.04 -15.61 -17.62
CA ALA A 238 12.74 -15.44 -16.35
C ALA A 238 14.24 -15.82 -16.35
N ASN A 239 14.92 -15.93 -17.49
CA ASN A 239 16.32 -16.36 -17.62
C ASN A 239 17.27 -15.66 -16.64
N ARG A 240 17.13 -14.33 -16.51
CA ARG A 240 17.97 -13.55 -15.61
C ARG A 240 17.69 -13.83 -14.13
N ASN A 241 16.43 -14.08 -13.79
CA ASN A 241 16.03 -14.44 -12.44
C ASN A 241 16.54 -15.84 -12.06
N PHE A 242 16.48 -16.80 -12.99
CA PHE A 242 17.11 -18.12 -12.81
C PHE A 242 18.64 -18.03 -12.68
N ALA A 243 19.30 -17.22 -13.50
CA ALA A 243 20.74 -16.98 -13.38
C ALA A 243 21.12 -16.43 -11.99
N LEU A 244 20.35 -15.47 -11.48
CA LEU A 244 20.54 -14.92 -10.13
C LEU A 244 20.30 -15.98 -9.05
N ALA A 245 19.27 -16.82 -9.19
CA ALA A 245 18.99 -17.90 -8.25
C ALA A 245 20.11 -18.96 -8.23
N HIS A 246 20.65 -19.35 -9.39
CA HIS A 246 21.79 -20.25 -9.45
C HIS A 246 23.07 -19.64 -8.90
N LEU A 247 23.31 -18.34 -9.12
CA LEU A 247 24.42 -17.63 -8.46
C LEU A 247 24.27 -17.67 -6.93
N MET A 248 23.08 -17.35 -6.42
CA MET A 248 22.79 -17.44 -4.98
C MET A 248 22.98 -18.86 -4.43
N GLN A 249 22.66 -19.89 -5.22
CA GLN A 249 22.89 -21.29 -4.84
C GLN A 249 24.39 -21.62 -4.79
N GLU A 250 25.17 -21.17 -5.77
CA GLU A 250 26.61 -21.43 -5.89
C GLU A 250 27.39 -20.84 -4.71
N VAL A 251 27.07 -19.61 -4.29
CA VAL A 251 27.71 -18.98 -3.12
C VAL A 251 27.14 -19.45 -1.77
N GLY A 252 26.18 -20.39 -1.77
CA GLY A 252 25.56 -20.91 -0.55
C GLY A 252 24.66 -19.92 0.19
N ALA A 253 24.03 -18.98 -0.50
CA ALA A 253 23.18 -17.96 0.11
C ALA A 253 21.86 -18.54 0.68
N PHE A 254 21.29 -19.53 0.00
CA PHE A 254 20.02 -20.13 0.38
C PHE A 254 20.15 -21.03 1.62
N PRO A 255 19.07 -21.20 2.41
CA PRO A 255 19.01 -22.26 3.42
C PRO A 255 19.33 -23.63 2.83
N ASN A 256 19.93 -24.51 3.63
CA ASN A 256 20.25 -25.88 3.22
C ASN A 256 19.00 -26.60 2.68
N ASN A 257 19.18 -27.37 1.61
CA ASN A 257 18.12 -28.13 0.92
C ASN A 257 17.02 -27.27 0.25
N THR A 258 17.28 -25.99 -0.01
CA THR A 258 16.34 -25.17 -0.79
C THR A 258 16.19 -25.70 -2.21
N ASN A 259 14.96 -26.00 -2.62
CA ASN A 259 14.64 -26.27 -4.02
C ASN A 259 14.49 -24.95 -4.80
N ILE A 260 15.39 -24.72 -5.75
CA ILE A 260 15.44 -23.50 -6.56
C ILE A 260 14.23 -23.39 -7.48
N GLU A 261 13.80 -24.49 -8.10
CA GLU A 261 12.64 -24.52 -9.00
C GLU A 261 11.36 -24.12 -8.26
N ASP A 262 11.14 -24.70 -7.08
CA ASP A 262 9.96 -24.40 -6.25
C ASP A 262 9.97 -22.95 -5.75
N THR A 263 11.15 -22.44 -5.39
CA THR A 263 11.34 -21.05 -4.95
C THR A 263 11.04 -20.07 -6.10
N MET A 264 11.55 -20.38 -7.29
CA MET A 264 11.31 -19.59 -8.49
C MET A 264 9.84 -19.63 -8.92
N ASP A 265 9.19 -20.79 -8.85
CA ASP A 265 7.77 -20.93 -9.16
C ASP A 265 6.91 -20.06 -8.23
N LEU A 266 7.18 -20.10 -6.92
CA LEU A 266 6.49 -19.25 -5.95
C LEU A 266 6.76 -17.75 -6.19
N TYR A 267 8.00 -17.37 -6.49
CA TYR A 267 8.37 -15.99 -6.81
C TYR A 267 7.60 -15.45 -8.02
N ILE A 268 7.52 -16.21 -9.11
CA ILE A 268 6.82 -15.80 -10.33
C ILE A 268 5.30 -15.73 -10.06
N ARG A 269 4.73 -16.71 -9.36
CA ARG A 269 3.31 -16.69 -8.95
C ARG A 269 2.96 -15.44 -8.14
N ASN A 270 3.81 -15.04 -7.20
CA ASN A 270 3.57 -13.86 -6.39
C ASN A 270 3.59 -12.56 -7.22
N CYS A 271 4.39 -12.49 -8.29
CA CYS A 271 4.42 -11.33 -9.19
C CYS A 271 3.17 -11.25 -10.09
N ALA A 272 2.58 -12.40 -10.42
CA ALA A 272 1.39 -12.53 -11.27
C ALA A 272 0.04 -12.43 -10.51
N LEU A 273 0.05 -12.19 -9.19
CA LEU A 273 -1.16 -11.83 -8.46
C LEU A 273 -1.75 -10.53 -9.02
N THR A 274 -3.07 -10.40 -9.07
CA THR A 274 -3.73 -9.18 -9.55
C THR A 274 -4.51 -8.46 -8.46
N LEU A 275 -4.44 -7.14 -8.48
CA LEU A 275 -5.17 -6.22 -7.60
C LEU A 275 -5.63 -5.01 -8.41
N ASN A 276 -6.56 -4.24 -7.87
CA ASN A 276 -6.88 -2.91 -8.37
C ASN A 276 -6.26 -1.82 -7.47
N ALA A 277 -6.30 -0.56 -7.90
CA ALA A 277 -5.62 0.52 -7.20
C ALA A 277 -6.20 0.75 -5.79
N SER A 278 -7.52 0.61 -5.63
CA SER A 278 -8.22 0.73 -4.34
C SER A 278 -7.79 -0.36 -3.34
N ASN A 279 -7.61 -1.59 -3.81
CA ASN A 279 -7.12 -2.69 -2.97
C ASN A 279 -5.66 -2.46 -2.55
N LEU A 280 -4.83 -1.91 -3.44
CA LEU A 280 -3.45 -1.59 -3.11
C LEU A 280 -3.34 -0.42 -2.11
N SER A 281 -4.22 0.60 -2.20
CA SER A 281 -4.24 1.68 -1.21
C SER A 281 -4.67 1.19 0.17
N ASN A 282 -5.60 0.22 0.24
CA ASN A 282 -5.97 -0.44 1.49
C ASN A 282 -4.79 -1.21 2.10
N ALA A 283 -4.05 -1.98 1.30
CA ALA A 283 -2.84 -2.68 1.76
C ALA A 283 -1.80 -1.69 2.30
N ALA A 284 -1.60 -0.56 1.60
CA ALA A 284 -0.73 0.52 2.05
C ALA A 284 -1.22 1.16 3.36
N ALA A 285 -2.53 1.32 3.54
CA ALA A 285 -3.11 1.92 4.74
C ALA A 285 -2.97 1.02 5.96
N ILE A 286 -3.00 -0.30 5.77
CA ILE A 286 -2.70 -1.28 6.81
C ILE A 286 -1.24 -1.11 7.29
N LEU A 287 -0.29 -0.93 6.37
CA LEU A 287 1.09 -0.61 6.74
C LEU A 287 1.18 0.78 7.42
N ALA A 288 0.44 1.78 6.93
CA ALA A 288 0.39 3.10 7.58
C ALA A 288 -0.15 3.02 9.02
N ASN A 289 -1.07 2.09 9.29
CA ASN A 289 -1.75 1.88 10.56
C ASN A 289 -1.07 0.81 11.44
N GLY A 290 0.24 0.61 11.29
CA GLY A 290 1.01 -0.31 12.13
C GLY A 290 0.61 -1.78 12.01
N GLY A 291 0.01 -2.17 10.88
CA GLY A 291 -0.39 -3.55 10.59
C GLY A 291 -1.84 -3.87 10.92
N ILE A 292 -2.65 -2.88 11.32
CA ILE A 292 -4.06 -3.06 11.67
C ILE A 292 -4.96 -2.59 10.51
N CYS A 293 -5.94 -3.40 10.14
CA CYS A 293 -6.93 -3.01 9.14
C CYS A 293 -7.82 -1.87 9.64
N PRO A 294 -7.89 -0.71 8.94
CA PRO A 294 -8.70 0.42 9.39
C PRO A 294 -10.21 0.10 9.40
N PHE A 295 -10.63 -0.90 8.61
CA PHE A 295 -12.02 -1.33 8.50
C PHE A 295 -12.35 -2.47 9.48
N SER A 296 -11.68 -3.62 9.37
CA SER A 296 -12.01 -4.77 10.23
C SER A 296 -11.43 -4.69 11.64
N GLN A 297 -10.46 -3.81 11.88
CA GLN A 297 -9.68 -3.72 13.12
C GLN A 297 -8.86 -4.98 13.45
N ASP A 298 -8.73 -5.90 12.49
CA ASP A 298 -7.87 -7.07 12.63
C ASP A 298 -6.40 -6.66 12.54
N ARG A 299 -5.58 -7.24 13.42
CA ARG A 299 -4.12 -7.17 13.30
C ARG A 299 -3.66 -8.16 12.24
N ILE A 300 -3.14 -7.64 11.13
CA ILE A 300 -2.63 -8.41 9.99
C ILE A 300 -1.13 -8.66 10.14
N PHE A 301 -0.39 -7.62 10.53
CA PHE A 301 1.04 -7.68 10.82
C PHE A 301 1.32 -7.07 12.20
N SER A 302 2.41 -7.48 12.84
CA SER A 302 2.92 -6.81 14.04
C SER A 302 3.48 -5.43 13.71
N SER A 303 3.49 -4.52 14.70
CA SER A 303 4.07 -3.19 14.57
C SER A 303 5.56 -3.22 14.22
N GLU A 304 6.27 -4.21 14.74
CA GLU A 304 7.70 -4.44 14.53
C GLU A 304 7.96 -4.80 13.06
N THR A 305 7.20 -5.77 12.52
CA THR A 305 7.26 -6.15 11.10
C THR A 305 6.99 -4.96 10.19
N VAL A 306 5.96 -4.16 10.50
CA VAL A 306 5.62 -2.99 9.69
C VAL A 306 6.72 -1.93 9.75
N LYS A 307 7.28 -1.66 10.92
CA LYS A 307 8.40 -0.72 11.09
C LYS A 307 9.61 -1.15 10.24
N ASP A 308 9.98 -2.43 10.26
CA ASP A 308 11.10 -2.93 9.47
C ASP A 308 10.81 -2.83 7.96
N CYS A 309 9.60 -3.21 7.54
CA CYS A 309 9.16 -3.11 6.14
C CYS A 309 9.18 -1.66 5.62
N LEU A 310 8.61 -0.72 6.36
CA LEU A 310 8.59 0.70 5.98
C LEU A 310 10.00 1.31 5.94
N THR A 311 10.89 0.87 6.82
CA THR A 311 12.29 1.30 6.80
C THR A 311 12.96 0.87 5.50
N ILE A 312 12.82 -0.38 5.09
CA ILE A 312 13.39 -0.85 3.81
C ILE A 312 12.71 -0.17 2.62
N MET A 313 11.38 -0.01 2.63
CA MET A 313 10.64 0.70 1.56
C MET A 313 11.13 2.15 1.37
N SER A 314 11.55 2.81 2.45
CA SER A 314 12.05 4.19 2.40
C SER A 314 13.33 4.32 1.58
N PHE A 315 14.19 3.30 1.57
CA PHE A 315 15.53 3.40 0.95
C PHE A 315 15.75 2.45 -0.23
N CYS A 316 14.90 1.44 -0.40
CA CYS A 316 15.07 0.37 -1.41
C CYS A 316 13.83 0.19 -2.31
N GLY A 317 12.84 1.08 -2.20
CA GLY A 317 11.50 0.90 -2.77
C GLY A 317 11.35 1.19 -4.27
N MET A 318 12.15 2.10 -4.81
CA MET A 318 11.93 2.77 -6.10
C MET A 318 13.06 2.51 -7.10
N TYR A 319 13.58 1.27 -7.09
CA TYR A 319 14.70 0.84 -7.93
C TYR A 319 15.91 1.77 -7.74
N ASP A 320 16.60 2.13 -8.83
CA ASP A 320 17.78 3.00 -8.81
C ASP A 320 17.44 4.43 -8.36
N PHE A 321 16.16 4.81 -8.46
CA PHE A 321 15.65 6.10 -8.03
C PHE A 321 15.39 6.18 -6.51
N SER A 322 15.61 5.10 -5.74
CA SER A 322 15.26 5.07 -4.31
C SER A 322 15.92 6.17 -3.47
N GLY A 323 17.20 6.48 -3.72
CA GLY A 323 17.91 7.55 -3.00
C GLY A 323 17.35 8.94 -3.29
N GLU A 324 17.15 9.27 -4.57
CA GLU A 324 16.55 10.53 -5.01
C GLU A 324 15.10 10.67 -4.55
N PHE A 325 14.32 9.58 -4.60
CA PHE A 325 12.94 9.55 -4.12
C PHE A 325 12.88 9.79 -2.60
N ALA A 326 13.76 9.16 -1.83
CA ALA A 326 13.85 9.38 -0.38
C ALA A 326 14.22 10.82 -0.04
N PHE A 327 15.04 11.48 -0.85
CA PHE A 327 15.43 12.87 -0.65
C PHE A 327 14.34 13.88 -1.04
N LYS A 328 13.68 13.67 -2.18
CA LYS A 328 12.69 14.62 -2.73
C LYS A 328 11.29 14.42 -2.16
N VAL A 329 10.85 13.16 -2.08
CA VAL A 329 9.49 12.78 -1.68
C VAL A 329 9.47 12.34 -0.22
N GLY A 330 10.42 11.50 0.19
CA GLY A 330 10.56 11.13 1.60
C GLY A 330 9.35 10.41 2.19
N ILE A 331 8.75 9.52 1.40
CA ILE A 331 7.65 8.64 1.82
C ILE A 331 8.06 7.20 1.48
N PRO A 332 7.89 6.22 2.40
CA PRO A 332 8.07 4.81 2.08
C PRO A 332 7.25 4.40 0.85
N ALA A 333 7.91 3.80 -0.13
CA ALA A 333 7.27 3.46 -1.40
C ALA A 333 7.71 2.10 -1.94
N LYS A 334 6.93 1.53 -2.86
CA LYS A 334 7.38 0.44 -3.72
C LYS A 334 6.76 0.56 -5.11
N SER A 335 7.60 0.63 -6.13
CA SER A 335 7.16 0.55 -7.53
C SER A 335 7.11 -0.88 -8.06
N GLY A 336 6.27 -1.12 -9.06
CA GLY A 336 6.25 -2.31 -9.89
C GLY A 336 6.18 -1.97 -11.37
N VAL A 337 6.78 -2.83 -12.19
CA VAL A 337 6.83 -2.69 -13.66
C VAL A 337 5.47 -2.73 -14.36
N SER A 338 4.39 -3.04 -13.64
CA SER A 338 3.01 -2.86 -14.11
C SER A 338 2.55 -1.39 -14.10
N GLY A 339 3.39 -0.47 -13.63
CA GLY A 339 3.06 0.95 -13.46
C GLY A 339 2.45 1.29 -12.10
N ALA A 340 2.37 0.33 -11.19
CA ALA A 340 1.85 0.55 -9.84
C ALA A 340 2.93 1.13 -8.92
N ILE A 341 2.55 2.07 -8.06
CA ILE A 341 3.35 2.57 -6.95
C ILE A 341 2.49 2.51 -5.69
N MET A 342 2.95 1.74 -4.72
CA MET A 342 2.45 1.75 -3.35
C MET A 342 3.19 2.83 -2.57
N LEU A 343 2.48 3.76 -1.94
CA LEU A 343 3.05 4.79 -1.06
C LEU A 343 2.42 4.67 0.32
N VAL A 344 3.20 4.81 1.38
CA VAL A 344 2.72 4.71 2.76
C VAL A 344 3.13 5.96 3.53
N VAL A 345 2.18 6.76 3.97
CA VAL A 345 2.40 7.87 4.90
C VAL A 345 2.10 7.35 6.31
N PRO A 346 3.13 7.02 7.12
CA PRO A 346 2.91 6.35 8.40
C PRO A 346 2.03 7.18 9.32
N ASN A 347 1.08 6.52 9.99
CA ASN A 347 0.08 7.12 10.88
C ASN A 347 -0.92 8.07 10.20
N VAL A 348 -0.99 8.11 8.87
CA VAL A 348 -1.93 8.98 8.14
C VAL A 348 -2.72 8.21 7.10
N MET A 349 -2.06 7.68 6.07
CA MET A 349 -2.74 7.07 4.93
C MET A 349 -1.84 6.17 4.09
N GLY A 350 -2.47 5.22 3.41
CA GLY A 350 -1.90 4.49 2.29
C GLY A 350 -2.41 5.05 0.97
N ILE A 351 -1.54 5.05 -0.04
CA ILE A 351 -1.85 5.57 -1.37
C ILE A 351 -1.40 4.55 -2.40
N SER A 352 -2.18 4.41 -3.45
CA SER A 352 -1.85 3.65 -4.64
C SER A 352 -1.98 4.57 -5.84
N VAL A 353 -0.93 4.61 -6.66
CA VAL A 353 -0.99 5.23 -7.99
C VAL A 353 -0.71 4.15 -9.01
N TRP A 354 -1.53 4.05 -10.04
CA TRP A 354 -1.31 3.12 -11.14
C TRP A 354 -1.32 3.87 -12.47
N SER A 355 -0.20 3.84 -13.19
CA SER A 355 -0.11 4.27 -14.58
C SER A 355 0.97 3.46 -15.31
N PRO A 356 0.64 2.76 -16.40
CA PRO A 356 1.54 1.79 -17.04
C PRO A 356 2.85 2.36 -17.59
N ASN A 357 2.90 3.63 -17.96
CA ASN A 357 4.09 4.23 -18.55
C ASN A 357 5.20 4.42 -17.50
N LEU A 358 6.35 3.81 -17.78
CA LEU A 358 7.52 3.82 -16.92
C LEU A 358 8.59 4.80 -17.41
N ASP A 359 9.36 5.35 -16.47
CA ASP A 359 10.59 6.10 -16.72
C ASP A 359 11.78 5.15 -17.01
N GLU A 360 12.96 5.73 -17.19
CA GLU A 360 14.20 4.98 -17.45
C GLU A 360 14.65 4.08 -16.28
N TYR A 361 14.14 4.31 -15.07
CA TYR A 361 14.43 3.52 -13.88
C TYR A 361 13.39 2.42 -13.64
N GLY A 362 12.33 2.36 -14.45
CA GLY A 362 11.24 1.38 -14.33
C GLY A 362 10.13 1.81 -13.36
N ASN A 363 10.08 3.07 -12.93
CA ASN A 363 9.01 3.61 -12.09
C ASN A 363 7.93 4.29 -12.93
N SER A 364 6.68 4.27 -12.48
CA SER A 364 5.59 4.99 -13.17
C SER A 364 5.84 6.49 -13.22
N VAL A 365 5.87 7.07 -14.43
CA VAL A 365 6.14 8.51 -14.63
C VAL A 365 5.11 9.37 -13.89
N ARG A 366 3.82 9.09 -14.12
CA ARG A 366 2.71 9.78 -13.44
C ARG A 366 2.75 9.54 -11.94
N GLY A 367 3.06 8.31 -11.51
CA GLY A 367 3.13 7.99 -10.09
C GLY A 367 4.23 8.74 -9.34
N VAL A 368 5.41 8.90 -9.95
CA VAL A 368 6.52 9.67 -9.38
C VAL A 368 6.18 11.16 -9.34
N GLU A 369 5.61 11.72 -10.41
CA GLU A 369 5.17 13.13 -10.43
C GLU A 369 4.09 13.40 -9.38
N PHE A 370 3.09 12.51 -9.26
CA PHE A 370 2.05 12.61 -8.23
C PHE A 370 2.65 12.68 -6.83
N ALA A 371 3.59 11.79 -6.51
CA ALA A 371 4.22 11.74 -5.19
C ALA A 371 5.02 13.03 -4.87
N GLN A 372 5.71 13.60 -5.86
CA GLN A 372 6.40 14.89 -5.71
C GLN A 372 5.41 16.02 -5.44
N ARG A 373 4.37 16.17 -6.27
CA ARG A 373 3.35 17.22 -6.07
C ARG A 373 2.61 17.08 -4.73
N LEU A 374 2.37 15.84 -4.31
CA LEU A 374 1.75 15.55 -3.02
C LEU A 374 2.61 16.08 -1.86
N THR A 375 3.92 15.84 -1.90
CA THR A 375 4.86 16.28 -0.86
C THR A 375 5.23 17.76 -0.94
N ASP A 376 5.12 18.38 -2.11
CA ASP A 376 5.21 19.83 -2.27
C ASP A 376 3.98 20.54 -1.70
N THR A 377 2.81 19.90 -1.76
CA THR A 377 1.54 20.47 -1.27
C THR A 377 1.34 20.24 0.23
N PHE A 378 1.63 19.02 0.71
CA PHE A 378 1.35 18.61 2.08
C PHE A 378 2.62 18.32 2.87
N ASN A 379 2.63 18.60 4.18
CA ASN A 379 3.76 18.38 5.08
C ASN A 379 3.90 16.90 5.53
N ILE A 380 3.95 16.00 4.56
CA ILE A 380 3.94 14.53 4.75
C ILE A 380 5.29 13.88 4.48
N HIS A 381 6.30 14.64 4.09
CA HIS A 381 7.68 14.15 4.04
C HIS A 381 8.11 13.77 5.48
N TYR A 382 8.78 12.64 5.66
CA TYR A 382 9.23 12.14 6.98
C TYR A 382 10.02 13.16 7.83
N PHE A 383 10.72 14.11 7.20
CA PHE A 383 11.43 15.21 7.85
C PHE A 383 10.76 16.59 7.75
N ASP A 384 9.53 16.69 7.24
CA ASP A 384 8.79 17.97 7.29
C ASP A 384 8.45 18.35 8.74
N SER A 385 8.50 19.65 9.03
CA SER A 385 8.16 20.17 10.36
C SER A 385 6.65 20.24 10.57
N LEU A 386 6.19 19.72 11.71
CA LEU A 386 4.80 19.83 12.17
C LEU A 386 4.55 21.08 13.03
N VAL A 387 5.58 21.88 13.31
CA VAL A 387 5.52 22.98 14.29
C VAL A 387 5.12 24.33 13.65
N GLY A 388 4.91 24.37 12.32
CA GLY A 388 4.24 25.51 11.66
C GLY A 388 5.14 26.53 10.94
N ASN A 389 6.38 26.16 10.57
CA ASN A 389 7.28 27.02 9.79
C ASN A 389 7.28 26.69 8.27
N SER A 390 6.24 26.03 7.77
CA SER A 390 6.16 25.58 6.38
C SER A 390 4.94 26.18 5.70
N SER A 391 5.07 26.53 4.42
CA SER A 391 3.95 26.93 3.55
C SER A 391 3.10 25.74 3.08
N LYS A 392 3.49 24.51 3.44
CA LYS A 392 2.76 23.29 3.11
C LYS A 392 1.54 23.10 4.02
N ILE A 393 0.50 22.47 3.48
CA ILE A 393 -0.73 22.17 4.20
C ILE A 393 -0.51 20.97 5.13
N ASP A 394 -0.98 21.05 6.36
CA ASP A 394 -1.07 19.89 7.25
C ASP A 394 -2.46 19.25 7.20
N PRO A 395 -2.63 18.09 6.53
CA PRO A 395 -3.94 17.47 6.37
C PRO A 395 -4.51 16.97 7.70
N ARG A 396 -3.69 16.87 8.76
CA ARG A 396 -4.11 16.45 10.11
C ARG A 396 -4.74 17.58 10.91
N ARG A 397 -4.67 18.82 10.42
CA ARG A 397 -5.23 20.01 11.07
C ARG A 397 -6.41 20.54 10.28
N HIS A 398 -7.25 21.35 10.93
CA HIS A 398 -8.18 22.19 10.19
C HIS A 398 -7.39 23.28 9.47
N PHE A 399 -7.39 23.22 8.14
CA PHE A 399 -6.92 24.30 7.27
C PHE A 399 -8.14 24.90 6.55
N SER A 400 -8.15 26.22 6.39
CA SER A 400 -9.20 26.93 5.66
C SER A 400 -8.83 27.00 4.19
N ASN A 401 -9.81 26.98 3.27
CA ASN A 401 -9.55 27.15 1.81
C ASN A 401 -9.10 28.59 1.45
N LEU A 402 -8.79 29.42 2.44
CA LEU A 402 -8.37 30.82 2.29
C LEU A 402 -6.88 31.03 2.56
N ASP A 403 -6.13 29.97 2.90
CA ASP A 403 -4.69 30.00 3.18
C ASP A 403 -3.85 29.53 1.98
#